data_AF-A0A8J7J3K8-F1
#
_entry.id   AF-A0A8J7J3K8-F1
#
_cell.length_a   1.000
_cell.length_b   1.000
_cell.length_c   1.000
_cell.angle_alpha   90.00
_cell.angle_beta   90.00
_cell.angle_gamma   90.00
#
_symmetry.space_group_name_H-M   'P 1'
#
loop_
_entity.id
_entity.type
_entity.pdbx_description
1 polymer ?
#
loop_
_entity_poly.entity_id
_entity_poly.type
_entity_poly.pdbx_seq_one_letter_code
_entity_poly.pdbx_strand_id
1 'polypeptide(L)'
;MDERPEQRDSLPCQIGSVPNLILSGGGGINPLADVWRWGRRFLKRRGNYLLNCWSREAPPGGEEGAPLLPGTRVRVKSEAEIRATLNRWNQLKGCAFMNEMLPFCDSRQTVLKPVARFLDERDYRMKKCRGIYLLEGVYCSGTVDFGSCDRTCFYFWRREWLEQAE
;
A
#
# COMPACT_ATOMS: atom_id res chain seq x y z
N MET A 1 21.37 22.24 -27.33
CA MET A 1 20.35 22.46 -26.27
C MET A 1 19.04 22.09 -26.92
N ASP A 2 18.65 20.84 -26.77
CA ASP A 2 17.52 20.24 -27.48
C ASP A 2 16.41 20.04 -26.44
N GLU A 3 15.53 21.03 -26.32
CA GLU A 3 14.36 20.98 -25.44
C GLU A 3 13.29 20.11 -26.11
N ARG A 4 13.22 18.84 -25.69
CA ARG A 4 12.11 17.97 -26.06
C ARG A 4 10.84 18.48 -25.35
N PRO A 5 9.73 18.75 -26.07
CA PRO A 5 8.51 19.24 -25.45
C PRO A 5 7.90 18.15 -24.56
N GLU A 6 7.78 18.46 -23.27
CA GLU A 6 7.13 17.63 -22.27
C GLU A 6 5.63 17.63 -22.55
N GLN A 7 5.17 16.61 -23.28
CA GLN A 7 3.76 16.37 -23.55
C GLN A 7 3.07 15.99 -22.24
N ARG A 8 2.71 17.01 -21.46
CA ARG A 8 1.88 16.87 -20.27
C ARG A 8 0.47 16.56 -20.75
N ASP A 9 0.16 15.27 -20.86
CA ASP A 9 -1.21 14.80 -20.96
C ASP A 9 -1.98 15.34 -19.74
N SER A 10 -2.71 16.43 -19.95
CA SER A 10 -3.56 17.07 -18.96
C SER A 10 -4.78 16.18 -18.72
N LEU A 11 -4.56 15.04 -18.06
CA LEU A 11 -5.65 14.27 -17.47
C LEU A 11 -6.28 15.16 -16.39
N PRO A 12 -7.62 15.36 -16.42
CA PRO A 12 -8.25 16.20 -15.42
C PRO A 12 -7.99 15.59 -14.03
N CYS A 13 -7.79 16.44 -13.02
CA CYS A 13 -7.58 16.11 -11.60
C CYS A 13 -8.82 15.44 -10.94
N GLN A 14 -9.57 14.66 -11.71
CA GLN A 14 -10.78 13.98 -11.31
C GLN A 14 -10.38 12.72 -10.53
N ILE A 15 -10.21 12.90 -9.22
CA ILE A 15 -10.45 11.86 -8.20
C ILE A 15 -11.90 11.31 -8.31
N GLY A 16 -12.74 11.87 -9.19
CA GLY A 16 -14.04 11.39 -9.62
C GLY A 16 -14.08 10.73 -11.01
N SER A 17 -13.12 9.87 -11.36
CA SER A 17 -13.41 8.80 -12.33
C SER A 17 -13.37 7.42 -11.65
N VAL A 18 -14.18 7.26 -10.59
CA VAL A 18 -15.01 6.05 -10.55
C VAL A 18 -15.63 6.00 -11.94
N PRO A 19 -15.45 4.95 -12.77
CA PRO A 19 -15.85 4.99 -14.17
C PRO A 19 -17.26 5.53 -14.19
N ASN A 20 -17.41 6.75 -14.73
CA ASN A 20 -18.72 7.32 -14.85
C ASN A 20 -19.53 6.23 -15.53
N LEU A 21 -20.71 5.95 -14.99
CA LEU A 21 -21.82 5.61 -15.86
C LEU A 21 -21.97 6.78 -16.84
N ILE A 22 -21.07 6.89 -17.82
CA ILE A 22 -21.31 7.63 -19.06
C ILE A 22 -22.28 6.73 -19.81
N LEU A 23 -23.54 6.89 -19.44
CA LEU A 23 -24.60 6.90 -20.43
C LEU A 23 -24.35 8.15 -21.27
N SER A 24 -24.23 7.98 -22.59
CA SER A 24 -24.08 9.01 -23.65
C SER A 24 -22.63 9.27 -24.10
N GLY A 25 -22.16 8.83 -25.26
CA GLY A 25 -22.84 8.21 -26.39
C GLY A 25 -21.86 7.96 -27.53
N GLY A 26 -22.17 6.97 -28.36
CA GLY A 26 -21.39 6.62 -29.55
C GLY A 26 -21.39 5.12 -29.88
N GLY A 27 -22.55 4.46 -29.74
CA GLY A 27 -22.70 3.03 -30.05
C GLY A 27 -23.92 2.50 -29.34
N GLY A 28 -24.91 2.02 -30.09
CA GLY A 28 -26.24 1.66 -29.60
C GLY A 28 -26.20 0.86 -28.30
N ILE A 29 -27.04 1.29 -27.35
CA ILE A 29 -27.28 0.62 -26.08
C ILE A 29 -27.74 -0.80 -26.41
N ASN A 30 -26.92 -1.80 -26.09
CA ASN A 30 -27.25 -3.21 -26.31
C ASN A 30 -27.45 -3.85 -24.92
N PRO A 31 -28.64 -3.70 -24.32
CA PRO A 31 -28.88 -3.96 -22.89
C PRO A 31 -28.53 -5.40 -22.49
N LEU A 32 -28.67 -6.35 -23.41
CA LEU A 32 -28.27 -7.74 -23.19
C LEU A 32 -26.74 -7.91 -23.07
N ALA A 33 -25.95 -7.20 -23.88
CA ALA A 33 -24.49 -7.30 -23.88
C ALA A 33 -23.87 -6.66 -22.62
N ASP A 34 -24.47 -5.60 -22.09
CA ASP A 34 -24.02 -4.93 -20.89
C ASP A 34 -24.41 -5.66 -19.61
N VAL A 35 -25.59 -6.28 -19.57
CA VAL A 35 -25.96 -7.25 -18.52
C VAL A 35 -25.03 -8.46 -18.55
N TRP A 36 -24.66 -8.96 -19.74
CA TRP A 36 -23.70 -10.06 -19.88
C TRP A 36 -22.27 -9.67 -19.45
N ARG A 37 -21.83 -8.44 -19.73
CA ARG A 37 -20.53 -7.91 -19.27
C ARG A 37 -20.51 -7.73 -17.76
N TRP A 38 -21.58 -7.20 -17.17
CA TRP A 38 -21.75 -7.05 -15.73
C TRP A 38 -21.80 -8.42 -15.04
N GLY A 39 -22.59 -9.36 -15.56
CA GLY A 39 -22.67 -10.74 -15.08
C GLY A 39 -21.33 -11.49 -15.15
N ARG A 40 -20.58 -11.36 -16.25
CA ARG A 40 -19.20 -11.91 -16.37
C ARG A 40 -18.23 -11.30 -15.36
N ARG A 41 -18.26 -9.98 -15.18
CA ARG A 41 -17.43 -9.30 -14.16
C ARG A 41 -17.78 -9.76 -12.76
N PHE A 42 -19.07 -9.92 -12.46
CA PHE A 42 -19.54 -10.40 -11.17
C PHE A 42 -19.12 -11.85 -10.90
N LEU A 43 -19.27 -12.75 -11.89
CA LEU A 43 -18.83 -14.14 -11.78
C LEU A 43 -17.31 -14.27 -11.63
N LYS A 44 -16.50 -13.54 -12.42
CA LYS A 44 -15.03 -13.53 -12.26
C LYS A 44 -14.61 -13.00 -10.89
N ARG A 45 -15.30 -11.99 -10.36
CA ARG A 45 -15.01 -11.37 -9.06
C ARG A 45 -15.38 -12.29 -7.88
N ARG A 46 -16.47 -13.07 -8.02
CA ARG A 46 -16.84 -14.14 -7.07
C ARG A 46 -15.90 -15.34 -7.15
N GLY A 47 -15.49 -15.75 -8.35
CA GLY A 47 -14.50 -16.82 -8.55
C GLY A 47 -13.15 -16.48 -7.92
N ASN A 48 -12.60 -15.30 -8.21
CA ASN A 48 -11.36 -14.83 -7.59
C ASN A 48 -11.49 -14.61 -6.08
N TYR A 49 -12.69 -14.28 -5.56
CA TYR A 49 -12.93 -14.18 -4.13
C TYR A 49 -12.87 -15.56 -3.45
N LEU A 50 -13.50 -16.59 -4.03
CA LEU A 50 -13.46 -17.96 -3.52
C LEU A 50 -12.04 -18.54 -3.60
N LEU A 51 -11.32 -18.29 -4.70
CA LEU A 51 -9.90 -18.68 -4.84
C LEU A 51 -9.00 -18.00 -3.80
N ASN A 52 -9.14 -16.68 -3.58
CA ASN A 52 -8.35 -15.97 -2.56
C ASN A 52 -8.77 -16.31 -1.11
N CYS A 53 -10.00 -16.80 -0.90
CA CYS A 53 -10.42 -17.33 0.40
C CYS A 53 -9.76 -18.67 0.72
N TRP A 54 -9.44 -19.49 -0.30
CA TRP A 54 -8.78 -20.78 -0.11
C TRP A 54 -7.26 -20.71 -0.03
N SER A 55 -6.59 -19.70 -0.59
CA SER A 55 -5.13 -19.54 -0.47
C SER A 55 -4.66 -18.76 0.78
N ARG A 56 -5.54 -18.50 1.75
CA ARG A 56 -5.14 -17.86 3.02
C ARG A 56 -4.58 -18.89 3.99
N GLU A 57 -3.30 -19.22 3.84
CA GLU A 57 -2.53 -19.71 4.97
C GLU A 57 -2.43 -18.58 6.01
N ALA A 58 -2.94 -18.85 7.22
CA ALA A 58 -2.77 -17.96 8.34
C ALA A 58 -1.29 -17.95 8.74
N PRO A 59 -0.60 -16.80 8.76
CA PRO A 59 0.78 -16.78 9.21
C PRO A 59 0.84 -17.20 10.68
N PRO A 60 1.80 -18.06 11.07
CA PRO A 60 1.92 -18.52 12.44
C PRO A 60 2.19 -17.33 13.36
N GLY A 61 1.48 -17.29 14.48
CA GLY A 61 1.63 -16.30 15.53
C GLY A 61 2.99 -16.43 16.20
N GLY A 62 3.99 -15.74 15.65
CA GLY A 62 5.27 -15.50 16.32
C GLY A 62 5.14 -14.31 17.27
N GLU A 63 5.68 -14.48 18.47
CA GLU A 63 5.65 -13.54 19.60
C GLU A 63 5.73 -12.08 19.17
N GLU A 64 4.61 -11.37 19.29
CA GLU A 64 4.55 -9.94 19.05
C GLU A 64 5.17 -9.23 20.26
N GLY A 65 6.35 -8.65 20.09
CA GLY A 65 6.94 -7.75 21.08
C GLY A 65 5.93 -6.67 21.49
N ALA A 66 6.05 -6.18 22.74
CA ALA A 66 5.04 -5.33 23.37
C ALA A 66 4.51 -4.22 22.43
N PRO A 67 3.18 -3.99 22.41
CA PRO A 67 2.58 -3.02 21.53
C PRO A 67 3.12 -1.61 21.83
N LEU A 68 3.49 -0.89 20.78
CA LEU A 68 3.98 0.48 20.92
C LEU A 68 2.79 1.44 21.00
N LEU A 69 2.81 2.33 21.99
CA LEU A 69 1.76 3.33 22.14
C LEU A 69 2.03 4.54 21.24
N PRO A 70 0.99 5.21 20.72
CA PRO A 70 1.14 6.53 20.10
C PRO A 70 1.93 7.48 20.99
N GLY A 71 2.84 8.26 20.41
CA GLY A 71 3.74 9.17 21.14
C GLY A 71 5.01 8.52 21.71
N THR A 72 5.14 7.19 21.63
CA THR A 72 6.36 6.50 22.07
C THR A 72 7.50 6.80 21.11
N ARG A 73 8.67 7.16 21.66
CA ARG A 73 9.91 7.31 20.90
C ARG A 73 10.48 5.94 20.56
N VAL A 74 10.84 5.78 19.30
CA VAL A 74 11.40 4.54 18.76
C VAL A 74 12.62 4.85 17.91
N ARG A 75 13.58 3.94 17.91
CA ARG A 75 14.67 3.92 16.95
C ARG A 75 14.32 2.91 15.86
N VAL A 76 14.47 3.33 14.62
CA VAL A 76 14.40 2.40 13.48
C VAL A 76 15.72 1.62 13.43
N LYS A 77 15.64 0.30 13.31
CA LYS A 77 16.82 -0.57 13.16
C LYS A 77 17.67 -0.17 11.96
N SER A 78 18.93 -0.60 11.98
CA SER A 78 19.84 -0.37 10.86
C SER A 78 19.38 -1.11 9.60
N GLU A 79 19.85 -0.66 8.43
CA GLU A 79 19.54 -1.31 7.16
C GLU A 79 19.93 -2.80 7.17
N ALA A 80 21.11 -3.12 7.72
CA ALA A 80 21.62 -4.49 7.76
C ALA A 80 20.71 -5.41 8.59
N GLU A 81 20.26 -4.94 9.75
CA GLU A 81 19.35 -5.69 10.62
C GLU A 81 17.98 -5.86 9.98
N ILE A 82 17.44 -4.81 9.36
CA ILE A 82 16.15 -4.91 8.66
C ILE A 82 16.28 -5.90 7.51
N ARG A 83 17.30 -5.77 6.65
CA ARG A 83 17.53 -6.69 5.53
C ARG A 83 17.67 -8.14 5.95
N ALA A 84 18.29 -8.41 7.10
CA ALA A 84 18.38 -9.77 7.65
C ALA A 84 17.01 -10.39 7.98
N THR A 85 15.99 -9.56 8.23
CA THR A 85 14.61 -10.03 8.47
C THR A 85 13.79 -10.24 7.20
N LEU A 86 14.25 -9.76 6.05
CA LEU A 86 13.47 -9.76 4.82
C LEU A 86 13.59 -11.09 4.07
N ASN A 87 12.51 -11.47 3.39
CA ASN A 87 12.51 -12.57 2.45
C ASN A 87 13.07 -12.14 1.08
N ARG A 88 13.14 -13.08 0.13
CA ARG A 88 13.61 -12.84 -1.25
C ARG A 88 12.87 -11.76 -2.04
N TRP A 89 11.69 -11.34 -1.58
CA TRP A 89 10.89 -10.26 -2.18
C TRP A 89 11.00 -8.94 -1.42
N ASN A 90 12.02 -8.79 -0.57
CA ASN A 90 12.24 -7.62 0.28
C ASN A 90 11.05 -7.34 1.24
N GLN A 91 10.42 -8.40 1.74
CA GLN A 91 9.23 -8.33 2.58
C GLN A 91 9.40 -9.09 3.90
N LEU A 92 8.78 -8.59 4.96
CA LEU A 92 8.56 -9.33 6.20
C LEU A 92 7.06 -9.43 6.48
N LYS A 93 6.54 -10.66 6.64
CA LYS A 93 5.11 -10.94 6.90
C LYS A 93 4.16 -10.21 5.91
N GLY A 94 4.59 -10.06 4.65
CA GLY A 94 3.84 -9.38 3.59
C GLY A 94 3.92 -7.85 3.59
N CYS A 95 4.71 -7.24 4.49
CA CYS A 95 5.02 -5.81 4.45
C CYS A 95 6.35 -5.61 3.71
N ALA A 96 6.32 -4.84 2.62
CA ALA A 96 7.50 -4.54 1.83
C ALA A 96 8.34 -3.46 2.51
N PHE A 97 9.66 -3.66 2.46
CA PHE A 97 10.64 -2.63 2.78
C PHE A 97 11.11 -2.02 1.45
N MET A 98 11.03 -0.70 1.32
CA MET A 98 11.35 0.01 0.07
C MET A 98 12.68 0.76 0.22
N ASN A 99 13.36 1.03 -0.89
CA ASN A 99 14.66 1.73 -0.85
C ASN A 99 14.51 3.16 -0.29
N GLU A 100 13.36 3.78 -0.52
CA GLU A 100 13.02 5.12 -0.03
C GLU A 100 12.80 5.16 1.49
N MET A 101 12.75 3.99 2.15
CA MET A 101 12.72 3.88 3.61
C MET A 101 14.13 3.91 4.23
N LEU A 102 15.19 3.68 3.44
CA LEU A 102 16.58 3.63 3.90
C LEU A 102 17.04 4.91 4.62
N PRO A 103 16.67 6.13 4.19
CA PRO A 103 17.07 7.36 4.88
C PRO A 103 16.58 7.46 6.33
N PHE A 104 15.58 6.65 6.71
CA PHE A 104 15.02 6.62 8.07
C PHE A 104 15.64 5.51 8.93
N CYS A 105 16.48 4.63 8.38
CA CYS A 105 17.25 3.67 9.17
C CYS A 105 18.14 4.40 10.18
N ASP A 106 18.33 3.81 11.36
CA ASP A 106 19.09 4.39 12.48
C ASP A 106 18.58 5.73 13.02
N SER A 107 17.46 6.25 12.50
CA SER A 107 16.84 7.48 12.97
C SER A 107 15.93 7.24 14.18
N ARG A 108 15.82 8.26 15.04
CA ARG A 108 14.83 8.30 16.12
C ARG A 108 13.55 8.93 15.59
N GLN A 109 12.45 8.23 15.75
CA GLN A 109 11.13 8.62 15.27
C GLN A 109 10.10 8.48 16.39
N THR A 110 8.95 9.13 16.21
CA THR A 110 7.82 9.00 17.13
C THR A 110 6.73 8.16 16.49
N VAL A 111 6.17 7.22 17.24
CA VAL A 111 5.04 6.43 16.78
C VAL A 111 3.80 7.32 16.68
N LEU A 112 3.26 7.47 15.48
CA LEU A 112 2.02 8.21 15.27
C LEU A 112 0.81 7.37 15.70
N LYS A 113 0.66 6.16 15.12
CA LYS A 113 -0.40 5.21 15.48
C LYS A 113 -0.14 3.80 14.97
N PRO A 114 -0.69 2.76 15.64
CA PRO A 114 -0.78 1.42 15.07
C PRO A 114 -1.80 1.37 13.93
N VAL A 115 -1.52 0.54 12.93
CA VAL A 115 -2.42 0.29 11.78
C VAL A 115 -3.14 -1.04 12.00
N ALA A 116 -4.45 -0.97 12.23
CA ALA A 116 -5.30 -2.16 12.30
C ALA A 116 -5.87 -2.56 10.93
N ARG A 117 -6.18 -1.56 10.08
CA ARG A 117 -6.78 -1.74 8.76
C ARG A 117 -6.33 -0.64 7.82
N PHE A 118 -6.19 -0.96 6.53
CA PHE A 118 -5.90 0.01 5.47
C PHE A 118 -6.60 -0.39 4.16
N LEU A 119 -6.84 0.59 3.29
CA LEU A 119 -7.30 0.34 1.93
C LEU A 119 -6.09 -0.03 1.06
N ASP A 120 -6.07 -1.24 0.54
CA ASP A 120 -5.11 -1.61 -0.49
C ASP A 120 -5.60 -1.07 -1.83
N GLU A 121 -4.82 -0.17 -2.43
CA GLU A 121 -5.16 0.54 -3.66
C GLU A 121 -5.03 -0.32 -4.92
N ARG A 122 -4.18 -1.37 -4.87
CA ARG A 122 -4.05 -2.31 -5.98
C ARG A 122 -5.30 -3.15 -6.12
N ASP A 123 -5.85 -3.60 -4.99
CA ASP A 123 -6.99 -4.52 -4.96
C ASP A 123 -8.34 -3.82 -4.66
N TYR A 124 -8.31 -2.54 -4.27
CA TYR A 124 -9.44 -1.76 -3.73
C TYR A 124 -10.20 -2.50 -2.61
N ARG A 125 -9.46 -3.02 -1.62
CA ARG A 125 -10.02 -3.77 -0.48
C ARG A 125 -9.47 -3.28 0.85
N MET A 126 -10.33 -3.23 1.86
CA MET A 126 -9.91 -2.99 3.24
C MET A 126 -9.23 -4.25 3.80
N LYS A 127 -7.90 -4.21 3.93
CA LYS A 127 -7.10 -5.27 4.54
C LYS A 127 -7.00 -5.04 6.04
N LYS A 128 -6.93 -6.14 6.80
CA LYS A 128 -6.61 -6.13 8.25
C LYS A 128 -5.14 -6.47 8.40
N CYS A 129 -4.45 -5.82 9.32
CA CYS A 129 -3.04 -6.06 9.63
C CYS A 129 -2.80 -5.96 11.13
N ARG A 130 -1.65 -6.49 11.58
CA ARG A 130 -1.17 -6.45 12.96
C ARG A 130 0.33 -6.17 12.96
N GLY A 131 0.82 -5.51 14.01
CA GLY A 131 2.24 -5.17 14.14
C GLY A 131 2.75 -4.21 13.06
N ILE A 132 1.87 -3.37 12.49
CA ILE A 132 2.24 -2.29 11.57
C ILE A 132 1.98 -0.96 12.28
N TYR A 133 2.92 -0.03 12.15
CA TYR A 133 2.89 1.29 12.75
C TYR A 133 3.17 2.35 11.69
N LEU A 134 2.57 3.53 11.90
CA LEU A 134 2.93 4.76 11.20
C LEU A 134 3.83 5.59 12.11
N LEU A 135 4.85 6.22 11.53
CA LEU A 135 5.74 7.13 12.24
C LEU A 135 5.42 8.58 11.84
N GLU A 136 5.60 9.50 12.78
CA GLU A 136 5.35 10.92 12.57
C GLU A 136 6.39 11.53 11.64
N GLY A 137 5.96 12.31 10.64
CA GLY A 137 6.90 12.97 9.71
C GLY A 137 7.52 12.07 8.64
N VAL A 138 7.20 10.77 8.63
CA VAL A 138 7.84 9.76 7.77
C VAL A 138 6.91 9.38 6.62
N TYR A 139 7.09 10.05 5.48
CA TYR A 139 6.22 9.96 4.31
C TYR A 139 6.98 9.58 3.04
N CYS A 140 6.23 9.02 2.09
CA CYS A 140 6.66 8.77 0.73
C CYS A 140 6.60 10.06 -0.11
N SER A 141 7.71 10.38 -0.77
CA SER A 141 7.85 11.49 -1.73
C SER A 141 7.78 11.03 -3.19
N GLY A 142 7.39 9.77 -3.42
CA GLY A 142 7.53 9.08 -4.70
C GLY A 142 8.53 7.93 -4.62
N THR A 143 8.60 7.12 -5.69
CA THR A 143 9.55 6.01 -5.78
C THR A 143 10.39 6.14 -7.03
N VAL A 144 11.51 5.42 -7.09
CA VAL A 144 12.36 5.36 -8.30
C VAL A 144 11.56 4.86 -9.51
N ASP A 145 10.64 3.90 -9.30
CA ASP A 145 9.87 3.28 -10.38
C ASP A 145 8.74 4.16 -10.92
N PHE A 146 8.13 5.00 -10.08
CA PHE A 146 6.94 5.79 -10.43
C PHE A 146 7.20 7.31 -10.48
N GLY A 147 8.37 7.76 -10.04
CA GLY A 147 8.73 9.18 -9.96
C GLY A 147 8.19 9.87 -8.71
N SER A 148 8.33 11.21 -8.69
CA SER A 148 7.86 12.07 -7.61
C SER A 148 6.34 12.00 -7.46
N CYS A 149 5.85 11.98 -6.21
CA CYS A 149 4.43 11.84 -5.90
C CYS A 149 3.99 12.77 -4.77
N ASP A 150 3.01 13.62 -5.04
CA ASP A 150 2.44 14.60 -4.07
C ASP A 150 1.37 14.00 -3.15
N ARG A 151 1.19 12.67 -3.18
CA ARG A 151 0.16 11.99 -2.37
C ARG A 151 0.52 11.87 -0.90
N THR A 152 1.81 11.96 -0.56
CA THR A 152 2.32 11.92 0.83
C THR A 152 1.79 10.72 1.62
N CYS A 153 1.91 9.51 1.06
CA CYS A 153 1.53 8.28 1.75
C CYS A 153 2.49 7.99 2.92
N PHE A 154 1.97 7.51 4.05
CA PHE A 154 2.85 7.02 5.14
C PHE A 154 3.50 5.69 4.78
N TYR A 155 4.75 5.51 5.21
CA TYR A 155 5.39 4.20 5.18
C TYR A 155 4.84 3.27 6.27
N PHE A 156 4.71 1.99 5.94
CA PHE A 156 4.33 0.96 6.90
C PHE A 156 5.57 0.38 7.58
N TRP A 157 5.65 0.56 8.89
CA TRP A 157 6.76 0.06 9.70
C TRP A 157 6.31 -1.16 10.50
N ARG A 158 7.03 -2.28 10.36
CA ARG A 158 6.81 -3.48 11.16
C ARG A 158 7.32 -3.27 12.59
N ARG A 159 6.63 -3.84 13.58
CA ARG A 159 7.08 -3.86 14.99
C ARG A 159 8.51 -4.36 15.13
N GLU A 160 8.86 -5.37 14.33
CA GLU A 160 10.15 -6.06 14.36
C GLU A 160 11.33 -5.16 13.92
N TRP A 161 11.06 -4.07 13.20
CA TRP A 161 12.04 -3.08 12.72
C TRP A 161 12.21 -1.90 13.67
N LEU A 162 11.39 -1.82 14.72
CA LEU A 162 11.37 -0.71 15.67
C LEU A 162 11.87 -1.16 17.03
N GLU A 163 12.74 -0.36 17.61
CA GLU A 163 13.24 -0.52 18.97
C GLU A 163 12.72 0.62 19.81
N GLN A 164 12.33 0.34 21.05
CA GLN A 164 11.90 1.40 21.95
C GLN A 164 13.12 2.21 22.36
N ALA A 165 13.06 3.52 22.14
CA ALA A 165 14.10 4.46 22.55
C ALA A 165 13.57 5.26 23.75
N GLU A 166 14.36 5.33 24.82
CA GLU A 166 14.09 6.19 25.97
C GLU A 166 14.17 7.68 25.61
#